data_AF-A0A3D0C4M8-F1
#
_entry.id   AF-A0A3D0C4M8-F1
#
_cell.length_a   1.000
_cell.length_b   1.000
_cell.length_c   1.000
_cell.angle_alpha   90.00
_cell.angle_beta   90.00
_cell.angle_gamma   90.00
#
_symmetry.space_group_name_H-M   'P 1'
#
loop_
_entity.id
_entity.type
_entity.pdbx_description
1 polymer ?
#
loop_
_entity_poly.entity_id
_entity_poly.type
_entity_poly.pdbx_seq_one_letter_code
_entity_poly.pdbx_strand_id
1 'polypeptide(L)'
;PLPNLGGVFPVMQKFDNSYIMGMEFTRIYEEMLQMTNLKLIIIDPLASFVHADVNADPAAGAAFMGMLAQMATETGATVMVNHHMAKIKDDRPVTTPEEARNMIRGTSAIVDGVRAAFAVWPVTESVGKQRCKDLNLKYTRNGVFDGAVVKSNGPANRDFRHFMRNPNTGLLEDRTADITSVQFSKPVRDRMDLVFSFVSEREAHGNPVTKGGKTDGLFEMIRIAPEDDLLAANIRLLNVSSDTLEGDITKLQKSGRVGQYKITRSGPKKFIGVVGGNLHINEPTID
;
A
#
# COMPACT_ATOMS: atom_id res chain seq x y z
N PRO A 1 -20.67 -24.12 1.85
CA PRO A 1 -20.16 -24.97 0.74
C PRO A 1 -20.92 -24.63 -0.55
N LEU A 2 -20.23 -24.11 -1.56
CA LEU A 2 -20.80 -23.98 -2.91
C LEU A 2 -20.98 -25.39 -3.50
N PRO A 3 -22.01 -25.63 -4.33
CA PRO A 3 -22.18 -26.91 -5.02
C PRO A 3 -20.96 -27.19 -5.91
N ASN A 4 -20.30 -28.32 -5.69
CA ASN A 4 -19.15 -28.79 -6.46
C ASN A 4 -19.63 -29.84 -7.47
N LEU A 5 -19.87 -29.42 -8.72
CA LEU A 5 -20.18 -30.31 -9.82
C LEU A 5 -18.87 -30.59 -10.58
N GLY A 6 -18.30 -31.78 -10.42
CA GLY A 6 -17.13 -32.24 -11.21
C GLY A 6 -15.81 -32.42 -10.46
N GLY A 7 -15.74 -32.06 -9.17
CA GLY A 7 -14.48 -32.15 -8.42
C GLY A 7 -13.54 -30.98 -8.74
N VAL A 8 -12.45 -30.89 -7.98
CA VAL A 8 -11.44 -29.84 -8.17
C VAL A 8 -10.38 -30.36 -9.14
N PHE A 9 -10.20 -29.69 -10.28
CA PHE A 9 -9.06 -29.95 -11.16
C PHE A 9 -7.92 -28.97 -10.83
N PRO A 10 -6.68 -29.46 -10.65
CA PRO A 10 -5.55 -28.59 -10.32
C PRO A 10 -5.06 -27.82 -11.54
N VAL A 11 -4.69 -26.55 -11.34
CA VAL A 11 -3.76 -25.85 -12.23
C VAL A 11 -2.39 -26.51 -12.16
N MET A 12 -1.92 -26.79 -10.95
CA MET A 12 -0.64 -27.48 -10.72
C MET A 12 -0.81 -28.66 -9.77
N GLN A 13 -0.22 -29.79 -10.11
CA GLN A 13 -0.16 -30.99 -9.29
C GLN A 13 1.27 -31.50 -9.16
N LYS A 14 1.56 -32.16 -8.03
CA LYS A 14 2.81 -32.89 -7.86
C LYS A 14 2.67 -34.28 -8.49
N PHE A 15 3.57 -34.62 -9.40
CA PHE A 15 3.70 -35.95 -9.97
C PHE A 15 5.15 -36.41 -9.79
N ASP A 16 5.34 -37.49 -9.04
CA ASP A 16 6.64 -37.91 -8.50
C ASP A 16 7.37 -36.76 -7.78
N ASN A 17 8.57 -36.41 -8.23
CA ASN A 17 9.39 -35.31 -7.73
C ASN A 17 9.32 -34.05 -8.61
N SER A 18 8.30 -33.95 -9.46
CA SER A 18 8.10 -32.82 -10.36
C SER A 18 6.74 -32.15 -10.13
N TYR A 19 6.62 -30.90 -10.56
CA TYR A 19 5.37 -30.16 -10.57
C TYR A 19 4.95 -29.97 -12.03
N ILE A 20 3.75 -30.44 -12.36
CA ILE A 20 3.22 -30.40 -13.71
C ILE A 20 1.84 -29.74 -13.71
N MET A 21 1.43 -29.25 -14.88
CA MET A 21 0.10 -28.73 -15.09
C MET A 21 -0.92 -29.88 -15.00
N GLY A 22 -2.09 -29.64 -14.41
CA GLY A 22 -3.17 -30.63 -14.42
C GLY A 22 -3.68 -30.89 -15.84
N MET A 23 -4.09 -32.12 -16.14
CA MET A 23 -4.50 -32.49 -17.51
C MET A 23 -5.72 -31.70 -17.98
N GLU A 24 -6.72 -31.54 -17.11
CA GLU A 24 -7.93 -30.78 -17.40
C GLU A 24 -7.61 -29.30 -17.60
N PHE A 25 -6.72 -28.74 -16.77
CA PHE A 25 -6.30 -27.35 -16.90
C PHE A 25 -5.46 -27.14 -18.17
N THR A 26 -4.67 -28.13 -18.60
CA THR A 26 -3.90 -28.05 -19.86
C THR A 26 -4.82 -27.84 -21.05
N ARG A 27 -5.97 -28.52 -21.11
CA ARG A 27 -6.96 -28.32 -22.18
C ARG A 27 -7.54 -26.90 -22.18
N ILE A 28 -7.89 -26.40 -21.00
CA ILE A 28 -8.36 -25.02 -20.83
C ILE A 28 -7.28 -24.03 -21.25
N TYR A 29 -6.02 -24.31 -20.91
CA TYR A 29 -4.89 -23.48 -21.28
C TYR A 29 -4.64 -23.45 -22.79
N GLU A 30 -4.76 -24.59 -23.47
CA GLU A 30 -4.70 -24.67 -24.93
C GLU A 30 -5.81 -23.83 -25.59
N GLU A 31 -7.03 -23.86 -25.05
CA GLU A 31 -8.12 -23.00 -25.50
C GLU A 31 -7.83 -21.51 -25.26
N MET A 32 -7.26 -21.15 -24.10
CA MET A 32 -6.84 -19.77 -23.80
C MET A 32 -5.81 -19.24 -24.82
N LEU A 33 -4.88 -20.08 -25.28
CA LEU A 33 -3.89 -19.71 -26.29
C LEU A 33 -4.51 -19.41 -27.67
N GLN A 34 -5.69 -19.94 -27.97
CA GLN A 34 -6.40 -19.62 -29.22
C GLN A 34 -7.19 -18.30 -29.15
N MET A 35 -7.33 -17.71 -27.97
CA MET A 35 -8.09 -16.47 -27.79
C MET A 35 -7.28 -15.26 -28.27
N THR A 36 -7.73 -14.57 -29.31
CA THR A 36 -7.02 -13.42 -29.90
C THR A 36 -7.05 -12.14 -29.05
N ASN A 37 -7.93 -12.08 -28.04
CA ASN A 37 -8.13 -10.88 -27.23
C ASN A 37 -8.24 -11.18 -25.72
N LEU A 38 -7.58 -12.25 -25.26
CA LEU A 38 -7.51 -12.53 -23.83
C LEU A 38 -6.62 -11.48 -23.14
N LYS A 39 -7.17 -10.78 -22.14
CA LYS A 39 -6.45 -9.70 -21.42
C LYS A 39 -6.22 -10.00 -19.95
N LEU A 40 -7.05 -10.86 -19.36
CA LEU A 40 -7.04 -11.11 -17.93
C LEU A 40 -7.46 -12.55 -17.64
N ILE A 41 -6.66 -13.22 -16.81
CA ILE A 41 -6.92 -14.55 -16.27
C ILE A 41 -6.92 -14.39 -14.74
N ILE A 42 -8.00 -14.82 -14.08
CA ILE A 42 -8.13 -14.77 -12.61
C ILE A 42 -8.27 -16.19 -12.08
N ILE A 43 -7.39 -16.56 -11.14
CA ILE A 43 -7.47 -17.82 -10.39
C ILE A 43 -7.86 -17.48 -8.94
N ASP A 44 -9.04 -17.90 -8.52
CA ASP A 44 -9.61 -17.56 -7.22
C ASP A 44 -10.24 -18.76 -6.47
N PRO A 45 -9.68 -19.18 -5.32
CA PRO A 45 -8.38 -18.82 -4.75
C PRO A 45 -7.28 -19.81 -5.17
N LEU A 46 -6.01 -19.40 -5.08
CA LEU A 46 -4.83 -20.24 -5.31
C LEU A 46 -4.95 -21.62 -4.67
N ALA A 47 -5.34 -21.65 -3.39
CA ALA A 47 -5.41 -22.88 -2.58
C ALA A 47 -6.39 -23.93 -3.14
N SER A 48 -7.37 -23.51 -3.95
CA SER A 48 -8.30 -24.43 -4.61
C SER A 48 -7.73 -25.04 -5.88
N PHE A 49 -6.65 -24.52 -6.45
CA PHE A 49 -6.13 -24.97 -7.74
C PHE A 49 -4.71 -25.57 -7.67
N VAL A 50 -4.13 -25.63 -6.47
CA VAL A 50 -2.79 -26.17 -6.28
C VAL A 50 -2.85 -27.44 -5.43
N HIS A 51 -2.60 -28.58 -6.06
CA HIS A 51 -2.49 -29.89 -5.40
C HIS A 51 -1.03 -30.17 -5.02
N ALA A 52 -0.43 -29.21 -4.31
CA ALA A 52 0.92 -29.28 -3.75
C ALA A 52 0.98 -28.40 -2.49
N ASP A 53 1.87 -28.72 -1.55
CA ASP A 53 1.99 -27.96 -0.31
C ASP A 53 2.81 -26.68 -0.49
N VAL A 54 2.25 -25.69 -1.16
CA VAL A 54 2.86 -24.36 -1.32
C VAL A 54 3.03 -23.60 0.00
N ASN A 55 2.43 -24.10 1.10
CA ASN A 55 2.55 -23.45 2.39
C ASN A 55 3.84 -23.84 3.11
N ALA A 56 4.28 -25.09 2.94
CA ALA A 56 5.50 -25.60 3.57
C ALA A 56 6.67 -25.78 2.60
N ASP A 57 6.42 -25.93 1.30
CA ASP A 57 7.43 -26.25 0.30
C ASP A 57 7.72 -25.06 -0.64
N PRO A 58 8.88 -24.39 -0.49
CA PRO A 58 9.27 -23.29 -1.37
C PRO A 58 9.42 -23.70 -2.83
N ALA A 59 9.78 -24.95 -3.12
CA ALA A 59 9.92 -25.44 -4.50
C ALA A 59 8.54 -25.54 -5.18
N ALA A 60 7.52 -26.00 -4.45
CA ALA A 60 6.14 -25.98 -4.92
C ALA A 60 5.66 -24.54 -5.19
N GLY A 61 5.95 -23.61 -4.26
CA GLY A 61 5.62 -22.19 -4.43
C GLY A 61 6.28 -21.59 -5.67
N ALA A 62 7.58 -21.82 -5.85
CA ALA A 62 8.34 -21.33 -7.00
C ALA A 62 7.86 -21.93 -8.33
N ALA A 63 7.59 -23.24 -8.36
CA ALA A 63 7.07 -23.92 -9.55
C ALA A 63 5.71 -23.36 -9.96
N PHE A 64 4.81 -23.13 -8.99
CA PHE A 64 3.51 -22.55 -9.27
C PHE A 64 3.62 -21.12 -9.81
N MET A 65 4.45 -20.28 -9.20
CA MET A 65 4.70 -18.91 -9.69
C MET A 65 5.32 -18.91 -11.10
N GLY A 66 6.22 -19.85 -11.39
CA GLY A 66 6.78 -20.06 -12.73
C GLY A 66 5.72 -20.41 -13.77
N MET A 67 4.77 -21.29 -13.41
CA MET A 67 3.65 -21.65 -14.29
C MET A 67 2.72 -20.46 -14.58
N LEU A 68 2.43 -19.62 -13.57
CA LEU A 68 1.66 -18.39 -13.78
C LEU A 68 2.39 -17.40 -14.68
N ALA A 69 3.71 -17.29 -14.53
CA ALA A 69 4.54 -16.43 -15.37
C ALA A 69 4.59 -16.91 -16.82
N GLN A 70 4.69 -18.23 -17.04
CA GLN A 70 4.60 -18.85 -18.36
C GLN A 70 3.25 -18.51 -19.01
N MET A 71 2.15 -18.72 -18.29
CA MET A 71 0.80 -18.41 -18.77
C MET A 71 0.66 -16.93 -19.16
N ALA A 72 1.12 -16.00 -18.33
CA ALA A 72 1.09 -14.58 -18.65
C ALA A 72 1.92 -14.25 -19.91
N THR A 73 3.05 -14.93 -20.10
CA THR A 73 3.96 -14.70 -21.22
C THR A 73 3.40 -15.23 -22.53
N GLU A 74 2.90 -16.46 -22.53
CA GLU A 74 2.42 -17.12 -23.75
C GLU A 74 1.05 -16.61 -24.19
N THR A 75 0.15 -16.27 -23.25
CA THR A 75 -1.16 -15.68 -23.58
C THR A 75 -1.11 -14.18 -23.84
N GLY A 76 -0.08 -13.48 -23.33
CA GLY A 76 -0.03 -12.02 -23.28
C GLY A 76 -1.06 -11.39 -22.33
N ALA A 77 -1.79 -12.20 -21.55
CA ALA A 77 -2.78 -11.72 -20.59
C ALA A 77 -2.16 -11.41 -19.23
N THR A 78 -2.80 -10.52 -18.47
CA THR A 78 -2.49 -10.37 -17.05
C THR A 78 -3.01 -11.58 -16.30
N VAL A 79 -2.15 -12.23 -15.51
CA VAL A 79 -2.55 -13.34 -14.64
C VAL A 79 -2.63 -12.84 -13.20
N MET A 80 -3.81 -12.94 -12.60
CA MET A 80 -4.10 -12.57 -11.23
C MET A 80 -4.48 -13.80 -10.42
N VAL A 81 -3.97 -13.87 -9.19
CA VAL A 81 -4.26 -14.95 -8.25
C VAL A 81 -4.76 -14.33 -6.95
N ASN A 82 -5.89 -14.84 -6.46
CA ASN A 82 -6.36 -14.51 -5.12
C ASN A 82 -5.76 -15.49 -4.13
N HIS A 83 -5.15 -14.98 -3.07
CA HIS A 83 -4.51 -15.80 -2.05
C HIS A 83 -4.86 -15.33 -0.65
N HIS A 84 -4.97 -16.27 0.27
CA HIS A 84 -5.39 -15.99 1.62
C HIS A 84 -4.26 -15.42 2.47
N MET A 85 -4.63 -14.53 3.38
CA MET A 85 -3.74 -14.02 4.41
C MET A 85 -3.96 -14.78 5.75
N ALA A 86 -2.97 -14.73 6.62
CA ALA A 86 -3.11 -15.10 8.02
C ALA A 86 -4.19 -14.22 8.66
N LYS A 87 -4.89 -14.75 9.67
CA LYS A 87 -5.91 -13.97 10.38
C LYS A 87 -5.22 -12.85 11.15
N ILE A 88 -5.65 -11.61 10.92
CA ILE A 88 -5.26 -10.48 11.75
C ILE A 88 -5.95 -10.62 13.09
N LYS A 89 -5.20 -10.38 14.16
CA LYS A 89 -5.73 -10.37 15.52
C LYS A 89 -6.08 -8.92 15.90
N ASP A 90 -7.18 -8.75 16.63
CA ASP A 90 -7.67 -7.41 17.01
C ASP A 90 -6.66 -6.63 17.87
N ASP A 91 -5.79 -7.31 18.62
CA ASP A 91 -4.75 -6.73 19.46
C ASP A 91 -3.50 -6.29 18.67
N ARG A 92 -3.39 -6.66 17.39
CA ARG A 92 -2.27 -6.34 16.50
C ARG A 92 -2.79 -5.90 15.13
N PRO A 93 -3.35 -4.69 15.02
CA PRO A 93 -3.75 -4.14 13.74
C PRO A 93 -2.54 -3.96 12.83
N VAL A 94 -2.76 -4.10 11.52
CA VAL A 94 -1.75 -3.79 10.50
C VAL A 94 -1.58 -2.27 10.42
N THR A 95 -0.35 -1.81 10.56
CA THR A 95 0.03 -0.39 10.54
C THR A 95 0.94 -0.04 9.36
N THR A 96 1.52 -1.03 8.69
CA THR A 96 2.38 -0.83 7.51
C THR A 96 2.07 -1.82 6.38
N PRO A 97 2.35 -1.48 5.10
CA PRO A 97 2.25 -2.42 3.99
C PRO A 97 3.14 -3.66 4.15
N GLU A 98 4.28 -3.54 4.83
CA GLU A 98 5.22 -4.63 5.11
C GLU A 98 4.62 -5.65 6.09
N GLU A 99 3.91 -5.19 7.12
CA GLU A 99 3.16 -6.08 8.00
C GLU A 99 2.08 -6.84 7.23
N ALA A 100 1.33 -6.18 6.35
CA ALA A 100 0.37 -6.85 5.47
C ALA A 100 1.05 -7.87 4.53
N ARG A 101 2.21 -7.53 3.95
CA ARG A 101 3.01 -8.45 3.11
C ARG A 101 3.33 -9.74 3.86
N ASN A 102 3.81 -9.62 5.09
CA ASN A 102 4.22 -10.75 5.93
C ASN A 102 3.04 -11.63 6.37
N MET A 103 1.82 -11.12 6.23
CA MET A 103 0.59 -11.87 6.52
C MET A 103 0.10 -12.68 5.32
N ILE A 104 0.67 -12.56 4.13
CA ILE A 104 0.35 -13.46 3.00
C ILE A 104 0.76 -14.89 3.39
N ARG A 105 -0.16 -15.86 3.26
CA ARG A 105 0.12 -17.24 3.69
C ARG A 105 1.12 -17.94 2.79
N GLY A 106 1.76 -18.94 3.36
CA GLY A 106 2.64 -19.87 2.68
C GLY A 106 4.08 -19.39 2.63
N THR A 107 4.86 -20.00 1.74
CA THR A 107 6.30 -19.69 1.67
C THR A 107 6.54 -18.32 1.05
N SER A 108 7.69 -17.71 1.36
CA SER A 108 8.09 -16.42 0.78
C SER A 108 8.12 -16.46 -0.74
N ALA A 109 8.33 -17.64 -1.35
CA ALA A 109 8.31 -17.86 -2.79
C ALA A 109 7.03 -17.37 -3.47
N ILE A 110 5.87 -17.37 -2.78
CA ILE A 110 4.60 -16.88 -3.36
C ILE A 110 4.66 -15.37 -3.58
N VAL A 111 4.88 -14.60 -2.51
CA VAL A 111 4.94 -13.13 -2.63
C VAL A 111 6.20 -12.70 -3.39
N ASP A 112 7.29 -13.46 -3.28
CA ASP A 112 8.55 -13.15 -3.97
C ASP A 112 8.48 -13.44 -5.48
N GLY A 113 7.66 -14.41 -5.90
CA GLY A 113 7.45 -14.78 -7.30
C GLY A 113 6.55 -13.84 -8.10
N VAL A 114 5.72 -13.00 -7.46
CA VAL A 114 4.85 -12.05 -8.18
C VAL A 114 5.52 -10.69 -8.43
N ARG A 115 5.11 -10.01 -9.52
CA ARG A 115 5.58 -8.65 -9.84
C ARG A 115 4.90 -7.56 -9.01
N ALA A 116 3.68 -7.80 -8.56
CA ALA A 116 2.91 -6.91 -7.73
C ALA A 116 1.98 -7.71 -6.80
N ALA A 117 1.72 -7.18 -5.62
CA ALA A 117 0.75 -7.75 -4.68
C ALA A 117 -0.04 -6.61 -4.02
N PHE A 118 -1.36 -6.74 -4.02
CA PHE A 118 -2.28 -5.86 -3.31
C PHE A 118 -2.96 -6.67 -2.20
N ALA A 119 -2.85 -6.21 -0.96
CA ALA A 119 -3.48 -6.85 0.18
C ALA A 119 -4.72 -6.05 0.59
N VAL A 120 -5.77 -6.75 1.01
CA VAL A 120 -6.99 -6.16 1.59
C VAL A 120 -7.29 -6.88 2.89
N TRP A 121 -7.56 -6.13 3.95
CA TRP A 121 -7.80 -6.68 5.27
C TRP A 121 -8.84 -5.89 6.07
N PRO A 122 -9.60 -6.56 6.97
CA PRO A 122 -10.54 -5.87 7.82
C PRO A 122 -9.82 -4.99 8.85
N VAL A 123 -10.39 -3.84 9.16
CA VAL A 123 -9.92 -3.00 10.27
C VAL A 123 -10.51 -3.45 11.61
N THR A 124 -9.92 -3.01 12.71
CA THR A 124 -10.49 -3.23 14.05
C THR A 124 -11.85 -2.55 14.18
N GLU A 125 -12.71 -3.09 15.06
CA GLU A 125 -14.06 -2.55 15.27
C GLU A 125 -14.05 -1.07 15.69
N SER A 126 -13.08 -0.66 16.52
CA SER A 126 -12.94 0.73 16.96
C SER A 126 -12.66 1.67 15.78
N VAL A 127 -11.72 1.30 14.91
CA VAL A 127 -11.39 2.08 13.70
C VAL A 127 -12.57 2.10 12.73
N GLY A 128 -13.23 0.96 12.53
CA GLY A 128 -14.41 0.86 11.67
C GLY A 128 -15.55 1.77 12.14
N LYS A 129 -15.87 1.75 13.45
CA LYS A 129 -16.89 2.63 14.04
C LYS A 129 -16.55 4.11 13.86
N GLN A 130 -15.29 4.48 14.09
CA GLN A 130 -14.86 5.87 13.95
C GLN A 130 -15.01 6.35 12.50
N ARG A 131 -14.50 5.59 11.52
CA ARG A 131 -14.60 5.97 10.09
C ARG A 131 -16.05 6.01 9.60
N CYS A 132 -16.89 5.07 10.03
CA CYS A 132 -18.32 5.13 9.75
C CYS A 132 -18.95 6.41 10.32
N LYS A 133 -18.62 6.79 11.56
CA LYS A 133 -19.11 8.02 12.18
C LYS A 133 -18.65 9.26 11.41
N ASP A 134 -17.38 9.31 11.01
CA ASP A 134 -16.80 10.40 10.23
C ASP A 134 -17.56 10.59 8.90
N LEU A 135 -17.93 9.50 8.24
CA LEU A 135 -18.68 9.54 6.98
C LEU A 135 -20.21 9.60 7.16
N ASN A 136 -20.72 9.73 8.39
CA ASN A 136 -22.14 9.66 8.73
C ASN A 136 -22.84 8.39 8.19
N LEU A 137 -22.14 7.25 8.29
CA LEU A 137 -22.62 5.94 7.88
C LEU A 137 -22.90 5.05 9.10
N LYS A 138 -23.88 4.15 8.97
CA LYS A 138 -24.14 3.12 9.97
C LYS A 138 -23.03 2.07 9.92
N TYR A 139 -22.38 1.82 11.06
CA TYR A 139 -21.39 0.76 11.17
C TYR A 139 -22.03 -0.63 11.01
N THR A 140 -21.36 -1.49 10.23
CA THR A 140 -21.66 -2.91 10.09
C THR A 140 -20.38 -3.72 10.23
N ARG A 141 -20.48 -4.92 10.84
CA ARG A 141 -19.35 -5.85 10.89
C ARG A 141 -18.96 -6.26 9.47
N ASN A 142 -17.66 -6.39 9.20
CA ASN A 142 -17.13 -6.63 7.85
C ASN A 142 -17.54 -5.55 6.83
N GLY A 143 -17.77 -4.32 7.30
CA GLY A 143 -18.13 -3.17 6.50
C GLY A 143 -16.96 -2.25 6.13
N VAL A 144 -15.82 -2.35 6.81
CA VAL A 144 -14.68 -1.43 6.66
C VAL A 144 -13.39 -2.23 6.51
N PHE A 145 -12.60 -1.89 5.49
CA PHE A 145 -11.35 -2.57 5.17
C PHE A 145 -10.27 -1.55 4.84
N ASP A 146 -9.03 -1.94 5.07
CA ASP A 146 -7.86 -1.27 4.51
C ASP A 146 -7.25 -2.15 3.42
N GLY A 147 -6.56 -1.52 2.49
CA GLY A 147 -5.74 -2.23 1.52
C GLY A 147 -4.57 -1.40 1.05
N ALA A 148 -3.53 -2.05 0.55
CA ALA A 148 -2.34 -1.38 0.07
C ALA A 148 -1.60 -2.24 -0.95
N VAL A 149 -0.80 -1.58 -1.79
CA VAL A 149 0.24 -2.27 -2.56
C VAL A 149 1.34 -2.67 -1.58
N VAL A 150 1.49 -3.97 -1.35
CA VAL A 150 2.46 -4.52 -0.40
C VAL A 150 3.76 -4.97 -1.08
N LYS A 151 3.70 -5.19 -2.39
CA LYS A 151 4.85 -5.44 -3.26
C LYS A 151 4.61 -4.86 -4.65
N SER A 152 5.66 -4.30 -5.24
CA SER A 152 5.72 -3.93 -6.65
C SER A 152 7.18 -3.94 -7.11
N ASN A 153 7.44 -4.42 -8.33
CA ASN A 153 8.76 -4.30 -8.96
C ASN A 153 8.96 -2.94 -9.65
N GLY A 154 7.88 -2.21 -9.93
CA GLY A 154 7.91 -0.85 -10.49
C GLY A 154 7.42 0.20 -9.49
N PRO A 155 7.45 1.49 -9.86
CA PRO A 155 6.89 2.56 -9.05
C PRO A 155 5.43 2.29 -8.71
N ALA A 156 5.07 2.41 -7.43
CA ALA A 156 3.70 2.22 -6.96
C ALA A 156 3.42 3.11 -5.76
N ASN A 157 2.21 3.67 -5.68
CA ASN A 157 1.72 4.27 -4.46
C ASN A 157 1.37 3.15 -3.48
N ARG A 158 2.03 3.15 -2.31
CA ARG A 158 1.88 2.14 -1.25
C ARG A 158 1.05 2.64 -0.07
N ASP A 159 0.40 3.80 -0.22
CA ASP A 159 -0.43 4.38 0.81
C ASP A 159 -1.65 3.49 1.08
N PHE A 160 -2.14 3.53 2.31
CA PHE A 160 -3.36 2.82 2.67
C PHE A 160 -4.55 3.38 1.89
N ARG A 161 -5.30 2.47 1.30
CA ARG A 161 -6.61 2.70 0.72
C ARG A 161 -7.65 2.24 1.71
N HIS A 162 -8.65 3.08 1.94
CA HIS A 162 -9.73 2.83 2.89
C HIS A 162 -10.99 2.48 2.13
N PHE A 163 -11.48 1.25 2.31
CA PHE A 163 -12.65 0.74 1.63
C PHE A 163 -13.85 0.62 2.56
N MET A 164 -15.02 0.98 2.05
CA MET A 164 -16.30 0.77 2.71
C MET A 164 -17.14 -0.18 1.86
N ARG A 165 -17.72 -1.19 2.49
CA ARG A 165 -18.62 -2.12 1.81
C ARG A 165 -19.99 -1.49 1.65
N ASN A 166 -20.45 -1.40 0.41
CA ASN A 166 -21.81 -1.02 0.11
C ASN A 166 -22.77 -2.13 0.61
N PRO A 167 -23.74 -1.81 1.50
CA PRO A 167 -24.63 -2.82 2.08
C PRO A 167 -25.63 -3.39 1.07
N ASN A 168 -25.91 -2.68 -0.02
CA ASN A 168 -26.89 -3.09 -1.02
C ASN A 168 -26.26 -3.96 -2.11
N THR A 169 -25.01 -3.68 -2.50
CA THR A 169 -24.33 -4.37 -3.60
C THR A 169 -23.24 -5.33 -3.14
N GLY A 170 -22.75 -5.17 -1.90
CA GLY A 170 -21.61 -5.91 -1.38
C GLY A 170 -20.25 -5.45 -1.92
N LEU A 171 -20.21 -4.48 -2.84
CA LEU A 171 -18.97 -3.94 -3.42
C LEU A 171 -18.14 -3.18 -2.38
N LEU A 172 -16.82 -3.28 -2.49
CA LEU A 172 -15.89 -2.45 -1.72
C LEU A 172 -15.62 -1.16 -2.50
N GLU A 173 -16.05 -0.03 -1.94
CA GLU A 173 -15.88 1.30 -2.52
C GLU A 173 -14.69 1.99 -1.87
N ASP A 174 -13.77 2.56 -2.67
CA ASP A 174 -12.65 3.37 -2.16
C ASP A 174 -13.20 4.69 -1.62
N ARG A 175 -13.04 4.92 -0.32
CA ARG A 175 -13.45 6.14 0.42
C ARG A 175 -12.24 6.85 1.03
N THR A 176 -11.03 6.59 0.51
CA THR A 176 -9.78 7.17 1.02
C THR A 176 -9.85 8.70 1.03
N ALA A 177 -10.21 9.30 -0.10
CA ALA A 177 -10.31 10.75 -0.24
C ALA A 177 -11.31 11.36 0.76
N ASP A 178 -12.46 10.72 0.94
CA ASP A 178 -13.49 11.19 1.85
C ASP A 178 -13.04 11.11 3.32
N ILE A 179 -12.40 10.01 3.72
CA ILE A 179 -11.88 9.84 5.08
C ILE A 179 -10.78 10.85 5.36
N THR A 180 -9.86 11.05 4.43
CA THR A 180 -8.84 12.11 4.53
C THR A 180 -9.48 13.50 4.60
N SER A 181 -10.61 13.71 3.90
CA SER A 181 -11.34 14.96 3.94
C SER A 181 -12.03 15.22 5.29
N VAL A 182 -12.51 14.18 5.97
CA VAL A 182 -13.21 14.34 7.25
C VAL A 182 -12.26 14.40 8.44
N GLN A 183 -11.11 13.71 8.40
CA GLN A 183 -10.13 13.73 9.48
C GLN A 183 -9.63 15.13 9.85
N PHE A 184 -9.64 16.06 8.90
CA PHE A 184 -9.18 17.42 9.08
C PHE A 184 -10.20 18.41 8.52
N SER A 185 -10.53 19.46 9.29
CA SER A 185 -11.34 20.56 8.75
C SER A 185 -10.65 21.17 7.52
N LYS A 186 -11.41 21.72 6.57
CA LYS A 186 -10.86 22.34 5.35
C LYS A 186 -9.69 23.30 5.64
N PRO A 187 -9.76 24.19 6.66
CA PRO A 187 -8.62 25.05 7.01
C PRO A 187 -7.36 24.28 7.45
N VAL A 188 -7.52 23.14 8.16
CA VAL A 188 -6.37 22.33 8.60
C VAL A 188 -5.75 21.61 7.40
N ARG A 189 -6.56 21.13 6.44
CA ARG A 189 -6.06 20.51 5.20
C ARG A 189 -5.31 21.50 4.34
N ASP A 190 -5.93 22.64 4.03
CA ASP A 190 -5.33 23.68 3.20
C ASP A 190 -3.98 24.14 3.80
N ARG A 191 -3.90 24.25 5.13
CA ARG A 191 -2.65 24.53 5.84
C ARG A 191 -1.62 23.40 5.74
N MET A 192 -2.03 22.15 5.93
CA MET A 192 -1.13 20.99 5.79
C MET A 192 -0.56 20.88 4.38
N ASP A 193 -1.36 21.19 3.35
CA ASP A 193 -0.92 21.19 1.96
C ASP A 193 0.07 22.32 1.65
N LEU A 194 -0.14 23.51 2.23
CA LEU A 194 0.84 24.60 2.17
C LEU A 194 2.16 24.21 2.86
N VAL A 195 2.09 23.62 4.06
CA VAL A 195 3.29 23.13 4.78
C VAL A 195 4.02 22.06 3.97
N PHE A 196 3.30 21.11 3.39
CA PHE A 196 3.88 20.08 2.53
C PHE A 196 4.57 20.69 1.31
N SER A 197 3.91 21.63 0.63
CA SER A 197 4.46 22.29 -0.57
C SER A 197 5.72 23.07 -0.23
N PHE A 198 5.73 23.78 0.90
CA PHE A 198 6.90 24.49 1.39
C PHE A 198 8.07 23.54 1.67
N VAL A 199 7.83 22.43 2.37
CA VAL A 199 8.87 21.41 2.63
C VAL A 199 9.41 20.84 1.31
N SER A 200 8.53 20.52 0.36
CA SER A 200 8.91 19.97 -0.94
C SER A 200 9.78 20.93 -1.74
N GLU A 201 9.46 22.23 -1.76
CA GLU A 201 10.25 23.24 -2.47
C GLU A 201 11.61 23.47 -1.80
N ARG A 202 11.63 23.56 -0.47
CA ARG A 202 12.87 23.70 0.30
C ARG A 202 13.82 22.53 0.09
N GLU A 203 13.29 21.31 0.06
CA GLU A 203 14.04 20.12 -0.29
C GLU A 203 14.58 20.18 -1.73
N ALA A 204 13.74 20.56 -2.71
CA ALA A 204 14.14 20.65 -4.11
C ALA A 204 15.27 21.67 -4.34
N HIS A 205 15.29 22.75 -3.57
CA HIS A 205 16.34 23.79 -3.60
C HIS A 205 17.55 23.48 -2.70
N GLY A 206 17.62 22.29 -2.08
CA GLY A 206 18.76 21.89 -1.25
C GLY A 206 18.84 22.60 0.11
N ASN A 207 17.76 23.25 0.54
CA ASN A 207 17.67 23.98 1.82
C ASN A 207 16.61 23.34 2.74
N PRO A 208 16.73 22.04 3.07
CA PRO A 208 15.70 21.35 3.83
C PRO A 208 15.57 21.88 5.25
N VAL A 209 14.35 21.80 5.77
CA VAL A 209 13.99 22.34 7.09
C VAL A 209 13.94 21.22 8.13
N THR A 210 14.04 21.56 9.40
CA THR A 210 13.77 20.65 10.53
C THR A 210 12.36 20.87 11.04
N LYS A 211 11.83 19.91 11.82
CA LYS A 211 10.49 20.03 12.41
C LYS A 211 10.36 21.30 13.26
N GLY A 212 11.33 21.52 14.14
CA GLY A 212 11.44 22.69 15.01
C GLY A 212 12.92 22.98 15.28
N GLY A 213 13.22 24.20 15.71
CA GLY A 213 14.59 24.67 15.87
C GLY A 213 14.69 26.18 15.70
N LYS A 214 15.71 26.79 16.33
CA LYS A 214 15.88 28.26 16.31
C LYS A 214 16.43 28.80 15.00
N THR A 215 17.04 27.96 14.16
CA THR A 215 17.75 28.40 12.95
C THR A 215 17.33 27.63 11.71
N ASP A 216 17.03 26.34 11.84
CA ASP A 216 16.66 25.45 10.72
C ASP A 216 15.22 24.93 10.84
N GLY A 217 14.49 25.33 11.88
CA GLY A 217 13.12 24.88 12.12
C GLY A 217 12.13 25.46 11.12
N LEU A 218 11.11 24.68 10.75
CA LEU A 218 10.06 25.07 9.82
C LEU A 218 9.49 26.47 10.09
N PHE A 219 9.11 26.74 11.35
CA PHE A 219 8.56 28.04 11.74
C PHE A 219 9.55 29.18 11.49
N GLU A 220 10.81 29.01 11.88
CA GLU A 220 11.85 30.03 11.68
C GLU A 220 12.13 30.23 10.19
N MET A 221 12.24 29.15 9.42
CA MET A 221 12.48 29.19 7.98
C MET A 221 11.34 29.86 7.22
N ILE A 222 10.10 29.70 7.67
CA ILE A 222 8.96 30.47 7.16
C ILE A 222 9.07 31.93 7.58
N ARG A 223 9.48 32.23 8.82
CA ARG A 223 9.60 33.61 9.32
C ARG A 223 10.66 34.43 8.57
N ILE A 224 11.82 33.84 8.27
CA ILE A 224 12.95 34.53 7.66
C ILE A 224 12.97 34.48 6.12
N ALA A 225 12.06 33.73 5.49
CA ALA A 225 12.00 33.65 4.04
C ALA A 225 11.80 35.05 3.39
N PRO A 226 12.28 35.25 2.16
CA PRO A 226 11.99 36.47 1.40
C PRO A 226 10.48 36.76 1.28
N GLU A 227 10.09 38.02 1.07
CA GLU A 227 8.66 38.39 0.92
C GLU A 227 8.04 37.90 -0.40
N ASP A 228 8.86 37.69 -1.42
CA ASP A 228 8.46 37.11 -2.71
C ASP A 228 8.31 35.58 -2.69
N ASP A 229 8.66 34.93 -1.58
CA ASP A 229 8.34 33.53 -1.33
C ASP A 229 6.84 33.38 -1.02
N LEU A 230 6.06 33.13 -2.06
CA LEU A 230 4.60 33.03 -1.98
C LEU A 230 4.13 31.93 -1.01
N LEU A 231 4.85 30.81 -0.91
CA LEU A 231 4.49 29.74 0.01
C LEU A 231 4.71 30.16 1.47
N ALA A 232 5.85 30.78 1.78
CA ALA A 232 6.10 31.34 3.10
C ALA A 232 5.09 32.43 3.46
N ALA A 233 4.82 33.35 2.53
CA ALA A 233 3.86 34.44 2.72
C ALA A 233 2.46 33.90 3.02
N ASN A 234 1.98 32.93 2.24
CA ASN A 234 0.68 32.29 2.45
C ASN A 234 0.59 31.60 3.82
N ILE A 235 1.67 30.94 4.29
CA ILE A 235 1.67 30.32 5.61
C ILE A 235 1.67 31.36 6.73
N ARG A 236 2.42 32.47 6.59
CA ARG A 236 2.41 33.59 7.56
C ARG A 236 1.03 34.21 7.72
N LEU A 237 0.27 34.35 6.63
CA LEU A 237 -1.10 34.88 6.64
C LEU A 237 -2.07 34.04 7.49
N LEU A 238 -1.78 32.76 7.70
CA LEU A 238 -2.59 31.89 8.58
C LEU A 238 -2.40 32.21 10.06
N ASN A 239 -1.37 32.97 10.42
CA ASN A 239 -1.06 33.42 11.78
C ASN A 239 -1.08 32.29 12.83
N VAL A 240 -0.43 31.17 12.51
CA VAL A 240 -0.37 29.97 13.36
C VAL A 240 0.93 29.91 14.17
N SER A 241 0.87 29.27 15.34
CA SER A 241 2.04 29.09 16.21
C SER A 241 3.04 28.06 15.68
N SER A 242 4.28 28.11 16.18
CA SER A 242 5.30 27.07 15.91
C SER A 242 4.78 25.69 16.26
N ASP A 243 4.18 25.52 17.43
CA ASP A 243 3.60 24.24 17.88
C ASP A 243 2.55 23.69 16.90
N THR A 244 1.78 24.58 16.29
CA THR A 244 0.77 24.19 15.30
C THR A 244 1.42 23.64 14.04
N LEU A 245 2.46 24.31 13.53
CA LEU A 245 3.22 23.86 12.35
C LEU A 245 3.98 22.55 12.63
N GLU A 246 4.58 22.41 13.81
CA GLU A 246 5.19 21.16 14.26
C GLU A 246 4.17 20.02 14.37
N GLY A 247 2.97 20.34 14.85
CA GLY A 247 1.83 19.42 14.87
C GLY A 247 1.42 18.97 13.47
N ASP A 248 1.42 19.87 12.49
CA ASP A 248 1.09 19.55 11.10
C ASP A 248 2.17 18.70 10.42
N ILE A 249 3.46 18.95 10.69
CA ILE A 249 4.53 18.02 10.28
C ILE A 249 4.31 16.63 10.89
N THR A 250 3.92 16.56 12.16
CA THR A 250 3.63 15.27 12.81
C THR A 250 2.49 14.53 12.11
N LYS A 251 1.45 15.25 11.67
CA LYS A 251 0.33 14.65 10.92
C LYS A 251 0.78 14.19 9.53
N LEU A 252 1.58 14.99 8.82
CA LEU A 252 2.14 14.64 7.51
C LEU A 252 3.08 13.43 7.59
N GLN A 253 3.83 13.29 8.70
CA GLN A 253 4.65 12.10 8.98
C GLN A 253 3.79 10.86 9.21
N LYS A 254 2.74 10.98 10.03
CA LYS A 254 1.79 9.88 10.27
C LYS A 254 1.05 9.46 9.00
N SER A 255 0.80 10.39 8.07
CA SER A 255 0.17 10.08 6.79
C SER A 255 1.17 9.63 5.72
N GLY A 256 2.45 9.42 6.05
CA GLY A 256 3.47 8.95 5.10
C GLY A 256 3.84 9.96 4.00
N ARG A 257 3.46 11.23 4.12
CA ARG A 257 3.76 12.26 3.09
C ARG A 257 5.18 12.80 3.22
N VAL A 258 5.67 12.95 4.46
CA VAL A 258 7.03 13.43 4.75
C VAL A 258 7.72 12.53 5.78
N GLY A 259 9.04 12.44 5.72
CA GLY A 259 9.87 11.70 6.67
C GLY A 259 10.93 12.59 7.32
N GLN A 260 11.64 12.06 8.32
CA GLN A 260 12.90 12.67 8.79
C GLN A 260 14.06 11.93 8.14
N TYR A 261 15.09 12.66 7.72
CA TYR A 261 16.24 12.15 6.98
C TYR A 261 17.55 12.79 7.46
N LYS A 262 18.66 12.15 7.11
CA LYS A 262 20.01 12.69 7.24
C LYS A 262 20.43 13.40 5.95
N ILE A 263 21.22 14.47 6.09
CA ILE A 263 21.92 15.10 4.96
C ILE A 263 23.37 14.58 4.85
N THR A 264 24.02 14.31 5.98
CA THR A 264 25.39 13.81 6.03
C THR A 264 25.45 12.47 6.75
N ARG A 265 26.46 11.65 6.44
CA ARG A 265 26.62 10.29 7.01
C ARG A 265 26.66 10.30 8.55
N SER A 266 27.37 11.25 9.14
CA SER A 266 27.51 11.43 10.59
C SER A 266 26.48 12.39 11.20
N GLY A 267 25.62 13.01 10.39
CA GLY A 267 24.66 14.02 10.83
C GLY A 267 23.43 13.44 11.53
N PRO A 268 22.72 14.28 12.32
CA PRO A 268 21.47 13.88 12.96
C PRO A 268 20.36 13.66 11.91
N LYS A 269 19.50 12.67 12.16
CA LYS A 269 18.29 12.41 11.37
C LYS A 269 17.18 13.36 11.81
N LYS A 270 17.22 14.60 11.31
CA LYS A 270 16.33 15.69 11.76
C LYS A 270 15.65 16.49 10.65
N PHE A 271 16.12 16.36 9.42
CA PHE A 271 15.64 17.15 8.29
C PHE A 271 14.39 16.53 7.71
N ILE A 272 13.39 17.34 7.44
CA ILE A 272 12.12 16.91 6.88
C ILE A 272 12.23 16.91 5.37
N GLY A 273 11.90 15.78 4.75
CA GLY A 273 11.82 15.62 3.29
C GLY A 273 10.54 14.89 2.90
N VAL A 274 10.16 15.02 1.63
CA VAL A 274 9.05 14.30 1.03
C VAL A 274 9.41 12.81 0.94
N VAL A 275 8.47 11.94 1.30
CA VAL A 275 8.67 10.50 1.12
C VAL A 275 8.76 10.20 -0.38
N GLY A 276 9.94 9.79 -0.82
CA GLY A 276 10.27 9.51 -2.22
C GLY A 276 10.91 10.72 -2.91
N GLY A 277 11.16 11.80 -2.18
CA GLY A 277 11.92 12.97 -2.63
C GLY A 277 13.44 12.77 -2.52
N ASN A 278 14.18 13.84 -2.80
CA ASN A 278 15.64 13.85 -2.88
C ASN A 278 16.31 13.38 -1.58
N LEU A 279 15.83 13.81 -0.41
CA LEU A 279 16.36 13.40 0.88
C LEU A 279 16.07 11.93 1.19
N HIS A 280 14.92 11.40 0.74
CA HIS A 280 14.61 9.99 0.93
C HIS A 280 15.49 9.11 0.04
N ILE A 281 15.61 9.46 -1.25
CA ILE A 281 16.36 8.69 -2.24
C ILE A 281 17.86 8.71 -1.94
N ASN A 282 18.39 9.86 -1.51
CA ASN A 282 19.82 10.05 -1.28
C ASN A 282 20.19 10.04 0.20
N GLU A 283 19.35 9.47 1.09
CA GLU A 283 19.69 9.39 2.51
C GLU A 283 20.98 8.56 2.66
N PRO A 284 22.07 9.11 3.24
CA PRO A 284 23.31 8.37 3.37
C PRO A 284 23.14 7.18 4.31
N THR A 285 23.39 5.98 3.80
CA THR A 285 23.38 4.73 4.57
C THR A 285 24.65 4.62 5.41
N ILE A 286 24.52 4.00 6.58
CA ILE A 286 25.68 3.51 7.32
C ILE A 286 25.92 2.11 6.76
N ASP A 287 26.83 2.00 5.79
CA ASP A 287 27.58 0.75 5.63
C ASP A 287 28.41 0.52 6.90
#